data_AF-A0AAU6EB10-F1
#
_entry.id   AF-A0AAU6EB10-F1
#
_cell.length_a   1.000
_cell.length_b   1.000
_cell.length_c   1.000
_cell.angle_alpha   90.00
_cell.angle_beta   90.00
_cell.angle_gamma   90.00
#
_symmetry.space_group_name_H-M   'P 1'
#
loop_
_entity.id
_entity.type
_entity.pdbx_description
1 polymer ?
#
loop_
_entity_poly.entity_id
_entity_poly.type
_entity_poly.pdbx_seq_one_letter_code
_entity_poly.pdbx_strand_id
1 'polypeptide(L)'
;MLYALDHYPDGSPWQYTPFIHGTHDWAKQRLNAWRDGHGYPLAPRHVVLEEQAERLRAEQHQQRQEWAAALAQASATPLQAAQWARFLLSNASPRAARVIRARELAAKCSPAEDYRTDKERWDKADKAAQAAVESAAKWPAEPWCPPDPDDEQDPRIISLTRARDRAHRERRWRT
;
A
#
# COMPACT_ATOMS: atom_id res chain seq x y z
N MET A 1 31.44 -3.80 -27.19
CA MET A 1 30.94 -3.68 -28.58
C MET A 1 30.59 -5.04 -29.21
N LEU A 2 31.13 -6.17 -28.74
CA LEU A 2 30.74 -7.53 -29.19
C LEU A 2 29.28 -7.91 -28.86
N TYR A 3 28.77 -7.51 -27.69
CA TYR A 3 27.39 -7.84 -27.28
C TYR A 3 26.30 -7.35 -28.26
N ALA A 4 26.51 -6.20 -28.89
CA ALA A 4 25.59 -5.62 -29.87
C ALA A 4 25.50 -6.43 -31.18
N LEU A 5 26.51 -7.25 -31.45
CA LEU A 5 26.48 -8.17 -32.58
C LEU A 5 25.71 -9.44 -32.25
N ASP A 6 25.63 -9.87 -31.00
CA ASP A 6 25.00 -11.14 -30.63
C ASP A 6 23.53 -10.99 -30.21
N HIS A 7 23.12 -9.78 -29.78
CA HIS A 7 21.80 -9.50 -29.25
C HIS A 7 21.19 -8.22 -29.84
N TYR A 8 19.87 -8.14 -29.78
CA TYR A 8 19.11 -6.91 -30.04
C TYR A 8 19.28 -5.90 -28.89
N PRO A 9 18.92 -4.61 -29.10
CA PRO A 9 18.95 -3.58 -28.06
C PRO A 9 18.12 -3.88 -26.82
N ASP A 10 17.06 -4.71 -26.97
CA ASP A 10 16.21 -5.18 -25.87
C ASP A 10 16.87 -6.31 -25.04
N GLY A 11 17.94 -6.91 -25.54
CA GLY A 11 18.67 -8.05 -24.97
C GLY A 11 18.21 -9.41 -25.49
N SER A 12 17.27 -9.46 -26.44
CA SER A 12 16.83 -10.71 -27.06
C SER A 12 17.85 -11.22 -28.08
N PRO A 13 17.96 -12.55 -28.30
CA PRO A 13 18.85 -13.10 -29.33
C PRO A 13 18.29 -12.90 -30.74
N TRP A 14 19.17 -12.77 -31.73
CA TRP A 14 18.78 -12.70 -33.14
C TRP A 14 18.13 -14.01 -33.62
N GLN A 15 16.91 -13.96 -34.16
CA GLN A 15 16.16 -15.16 -34.53
C GLN A 15 16.61 -15.77 -35.87
N TYR A 16 16.86 -14.97 -36.90
CA TYR A 16 17.40 -15.41 -38.19
C TYR A 16 17.87 -14.19 -39.01
N THR A 17 19.02 -14.30 -39.68
CA THR A 17 19.50 -13.28 -40.63
C THR A 17 19.93 -13.93 -41.95
N PRO A 18 19.56 -13.37 -43.11
CA PRO A 18 19.92 -13.93 -44.42
C PRO A 18 21.40 -13.74 -44.78
N PHE A 19 22.14 -12.93 -44.01
CA PHE A 19 23.55 -12.64 -44.24
C PHE A 19 24.45 -13.64 -43.51
N ILE A 20 25.56 -14.02 -44.15
CA ILE A 20 26.56 -14.92 -43.58
C ILE A 20 27.26 -14.21 -42.40
N HIS A 21 27.36 -14.92 -41.27
CA HIS A 21 28.01 -14.42 -40.06
C HIS A 21 29.46 -13.97 -40.33
N GLY A 22 29.88 -12.85 -39.74
CA GLY A 22 31.24 -12.31 -39.90
C GLY A 22 31.48 -11.51 -41.19
N THR A 23 30.47 -11.38 -42.06
CA THR A 23 30.56 -10.49 -43.23
C THR A 23 30.29 -9.03 -42.84
N HIS A 24 30.79 -8.10 -43.66
CA HIS A 24 30.55 -6.66 -43.48
C HIS A 24 29.04 -6.33 -43.45
N ASP A 25 28.25 -6.91 -44.35
CA ASP A 25 26.82 -6.63 -44.45
C ASP A 25 26.04 -7.17 -43.25
N TRP A 26 26.47 -8.32 -42.72
CA TRP A 26 25.96 -8.86 -41.45
C TRP A 26 26.23 -7.90 -40.28
N ALA A 27 27.48 -7.43 -40.14
CA ALA A 27 27.83 -6.50 -39.06
C ALA A 27 27.08 -5.17 -39.19
N LYS A 28 26.94 -4.65 -40.43
CA LYS A 28 26.21 -3.41 -40.72
C LYS A 28 24.73 -3.53 -40.39
N GLN A 29 24.09 -4.65 -40.76
CA GLN A 29 22.68 -4.88 -40.44
C GLN A 29 22.45 -4.88 -38.93
N ARG A 30 23.29 -5.61 -38.16
CA ARG A 30 23.13 -5.71 -36.71
C ARG A 30 23.43 -4.39 -36.02
N LEU A 31 24.50 -3.69 -36.39
CA LEU A 31 24.82 -2.37 -35.84
C LEU A 31 23.76 -1.32 -36.15
N ASN A 32 23.09 -1.40 -37.30
CA ASN A 32 22.00 -0.47 -37.62
C ASN A 32 20.80 -0.60 -36.68
N ALA A 33 20.53 -1.77 -36.10
CA ALA A 33 19.48 -1.92 -35.10
C ALA A 33 19.81 -1.23 -33.77
N TRP A 34 21.09 -0.96 -33.51
CA TRP A 34 21.57 -0.23 -32.35
C TRP A 34 21.71 1.28 -32.61
N ARG A 35 21.16 1.77 -33.73
CA ARG A 35 21.18 3.19 -34.10
C ARG A 35 19.77 3.75 -34.15
N ASP A 36 19.65 5.02 -33.80
CA ASP A 36 18.41 5.77 -33.97
C ASP A 36 18.19 6.18 -35.45
N GLY A 37 17.06 6.85 -35.73
CA GLY A 37 16.73 7.33 -37.07
C GLY A 37 17.70 8.39 -37.64
N HIS A 38 18.58 8.94 -36.81
CA HIS A 38 19.61 9.91 -37.19
C HIS A 38 21.01 9.28 -37.29
N GLY A 39 21.14 8.00 -36.95
CA GLY A 39 22.39 7.25 -37.00
C GLY A 39 23.23 7.35 -35.72
N TYR A 40 22.73 7.89 -34.61
CA TYR A 40 23.39 7.87 -33.30
C TYR A 40 23.17 6.53 -32.59
N PRO A 41 24.10 6.07 -31.74
CA PRO A 41 23.90 4.87 -30.95
C PRO A 41 22.73 5.05 -29.97
N LEU A 42 21.90 4.01 -29.84
CA LEU A 42 20.83 3.97 -28.85
C LEU A 42 21.42 4.06 -27.44
N ALA A 43 20.71 4.76 -26.55
CA ALA A 43 21.07 4.82 -25.14
C ALA A 43 21.07 3.40 -24.54
N PRO A 44 22.08 3.03 -23.74
CA PRO A 44 22.12 1.72 -23.16
C PRO A 44 20.98 1.53 -22.16
N ARG A 45 20.42 0.32 -22.09
CA ARG A 45 19.23 0.00 -21.29
C ARG A 45 19.31 0.44 -19.83
N HIS A 46 20.50 0.40 -19.22
CA HIS A 46 20.67 0.83 -17.82
C HIS A 46 20.40 2.34 -17.63
N VAL A 47 20.82 3.19 -18.57
CA VAL A 47 20.55 4.64 -18.53
C VAL A 47 19.05 4.90 -18.64
N VAL A 48 18.37 4.21 -19.57
CA VAL A 48 16.92 4.33 -19.74
C VAL A 48 16.17 3.89 -18.48
N LEU A 49 16.60 2.79 -17.86
CA LEU A 49 15.99 2.31 -16.61
C LEU A 49 16.28 3.23 -15.42
N GLU A 50 17.47 3.83 -15.35
CA GLU A 50 17.81 4.81 -14.31
C GLU A 50 16.93 6.06 -14.43
N GLU A 51 16.77 6.62 -15.63
CA GLU A 51 15.88 7.76 -15.87
C GLU A 51 14.42 7.44 -15.49
N GLN A 52 13.94 6.23 -15.83
CA GLN A 52 12.59 5.79 -15.44
C GLN A 52 12.47 5.63 -13.92
N ALA A 53 13.49 5.07 -13.27
CA ALA A 53 13.51 4.92 -11.82
C ALA A 53 13.53 6.28 -11.10
N GLU A 54 14.26 7.26 -11.63
CA GLU A 54 14.27 8.62 -11.08
C GLU A 54 12.91 9.30 -11.19
N ARG A 55 12.24 9.19 -12.34
CA ARG A 55 10.86 9.70 -12.52
C ARG A 55 9.90 9.07 -11.52
N LEU A 56 9.96 7.74 -11.39
CA LEU A 56 9.09 7.00 -10.47
C LEU A 56 9.38 7.35 -9.00
N ARG A 57 10.64 7.56 -8.62
CA ARG A 57 10.99 8.07 -7.27
C ARG A 57 10.42 9.46 -7.03
N ALA A 58 10.49 10.36 -8.02
CA ALA A 58 9.94 11.71 -7.90
C ALA A 58 8.40 11.69 -7.74
N GLU A 59 7.70 10.87 -8.52
CA GLU A 59 6.25 10.66 -8.40
C GLU A 59 5.87 10.11 -7.03
N GLN A 60 6.57 9.06 -6.56
CA GLN A 60 6.35 8.51 -5.22
C GLN A 60 6.61 9.54 -4.12
N HIS A 61 7.61 10.40 -4.29
CA HIS A 61 7.90 11.46 -3.34
C HIS A 61 6.76 12.49 -3.29
N GLN A 62 6.23 12.90 -4.43
CA GLN A 62 5.06 13.79 -4.52
C GLN A 62 3.84 13.17 -3.86
N GLN A 63 3.51 11.91 -4.18
CA GLN A 63 2.38 11.22 -3.57
C GLN A 63 2.50 11.12 -2.04
N ARG A 64 3.71 10.87 -1.50
CA ARG A 64 3.93 10.86 -0.05
C ARG A 64 3.69 12.23 0.58
N GLN A 65 4.11 13.31 -0.08
CA GLN A 65 3.85 14.68 0.40
C GLN A 65 2.36 15.00 0.39
N GLU A 66 1.65 14.64 -0.69
CA GLU A 66 0.21 14.84 -0.82
C GLU A 66 -0.56 14.06 0.25
N TRP A 67 -0.20 12.79 0.48
CA TRP A 67 -0.78 12.00 1.56
C TRP A 67 -0.49 12.58 2.94
N ALA A 68 0.74 13.03 3.20
CA ALA A 68 1.08 13.65 4.47
C ALA A 68 0.27 14.95 4.69
N ALA A 69 0.09 15.76 3.66
CA ALA A 69 -0.74 16.97 3.71
C ALA A 69 -2.22 16.63 3.94
N ALA A 70 -2.76 15.63 3.23
CA ALA A 70 -4.14 15.18 3.41
C ALA A 70 -4.39 14.64 4.82
N LEU A 71 -3.45 13.86 5.37
CA LEU A 71 -3.52 13.35 6.75
C LEU A 71 -3.42 14.49 7.78
N ALA A 72 -2.56 15.48 7.56
CA ALA A 72 -2.48 16.66 8.41
C ALA A 72 -3.80 17.44 8.41
N GLN A 73 -4.43 17.61 7.24
CA GLN A 73 -5.71 18.30 7.12
C GLN A 73 -6.87 17.50 7.74
N ALA A 74 -6.88 16.18 7.54
CA ALA A 74 -7.89 15.27 8.06
C ALA A 74 -7.79 15.08 9.58
N SER A 75 -6.61 15.22 10.19
CA SER A 75 -6.45 15.15 11.65
C SER A 75 -6.85 16.44 12.36
N ALA A 76 -6.68 17.60 11.71
CA ALA A 76 -7.09 18.89 12.25
C ALA A 76 -8.63 19.04 12.32
N THR A 77 -9.36 18.51 11.33
CA THR A 77 -10.81 18.72 11.18
C THR A 77 -11.68 18.10 12.29
N PRO A 78 -11.54 16.82 12.69
CA PRO A 78 -12.43 16.21 13.67
C PRO A 78 -12.17 16.73 15.08
N LEU A 79 -10.91 17.06 15.41
CA LEU A 79 -10.56 17.60 16.72
C LEU A 79 -11.08 19.04 16.86
N GLN A 80 -10.91 19.88 15.83
CA GLN A 80 -11.48 21.23 15.80
C GLN A 80 -13.02 21.20 15.81
N ALA A 81 -13.64 20.31 15.02
CA ALA A 81 -15.09 20.16 15.01
C ALA A 81 -15.64 19.69 16.37
N ALA A 82 -14.96 18.76 17.04
CA ALA A 82 -15.33 18.31 18.38
C ALA A 82 -15.15 19.40 19.44
N GLN A 83 -14.07 20.20 19.36
CA GLN A 83 -13.87 21.36 20.23
C GLN A 83 -14.97 22.40 20.03
N TRP A 84 -15.31 22.70 18.78
CA TRP A 84 -16.38 23.64 18.43
C TRP A 84 -17.76 23.15 18.90
N ALA A 85 -18.07 21.87 18.73
CA ALA A 85 -19.31 21.28 19.23
C ALA A 85 -19.41 21.36 20.76
N ARG A 86 -18.31 21.09 21.50
CA ARG A 86 -18.26 21.25 22.96
C ARG A 86 -18.47 22.71 23.38
N PHE A 87 -17.85 23.65 22.67
CA PHE A 87 -18.06 25.08 22.90
C PHE A 87 -19.53 25.46 22.73
N LEU A 88 -20.16 25.10 21.61
CA LEU A 88 -21.58 25.37 21.34
C LEU A 88 -22.50 24.72 22.40
N LEU A 89 -22.25 23.46 22.76
CA LEU A 89 -23.04 22.75 23.77
C LEU A 89 -22.88 23.37 25.17
N SER A 90 -21.69 23.83 25.52
CA SER A 90 -21.45 24.49 26.82
C SER A 90 -22.17 25.84 26.93
N ASN A 91 -22.29 26.58 25.82
CA ASN A 91 -23.05 27.83 25.77
C ASN A 91 -24.57 27.58 25.78
N ALA A 92 -25.03 26.50 25.13
CA ALA A 92 -26.45 26.17 25.04
C ALA A 92 -27.03 25.57 26.33
N SER A 93 -26.22 24.87 27.15
CA SER A 93 -26.70 24.20 28.36
C SER A 93 -25.73 24.30 29.54
N PRO A 94 -26.16 24.86 30.69
CA PRO A 94 -25.35 24.90 31.91
C PRO A 94 -24.98 23.50 32.44
N ARG A 95 -25.86 22.51 32.24
CA ARG A 95 -25.60 21.11 32.64
C ARG A 95 -24.51 20.49 31.77
N ALA A 96 -24.55 20.73 30.46
CA ALA A 96 -23.49 20.27 29.55
C ALA A 96 -22.15 20.93 29.87
N ALA A 97 -22.14 22.24 30.16
CA ALA A 97 -20.94 22.97 30.56
C ALA A 97 -20.25 22.37 31.79
N ARG A 98 -21.01 21.98 32.82
CA ARG A 98 -20.46 21.34 34.03
C ARG A 98 -19.81 20.00 33.71
N VAL A 99 -20.45 19.16 32.90
CA VAL A 99 -19.92 17.84 32.51
C VAL A 99 -18.66 17.98 31.67
N ILE A 100 -18.64 18.93 30.72
CA ILE A 100 -17.47 19.21 29.87
C ILE A 100 -16.29 19.67 30.73
N ARG A 101 -16.48 20.65 31.64
CA ARG A 101 -15.42 21.11 32.56
C ARG A 101 -14.92 20.01 33.49
N ALA A 102 -15.81 19.17 34.02
CA ALA A 102 -15.41 18.06 34.89
C ALA A 102 -14.52 17.05 34.14
N ARG A 103 -14.83 16.75 32.87
CA ARG A 103 -14.01 15.88 32.03
C ARG A 103 -12.66 16.52 31.65
N GLU A 104 -12.64 17.82 31.37
CA GLU A 104 -11.38 18.54 31.09
C GLU A 104 -10.46 18.58 32.31
N LEU A 105 -11.02 18.75 33.51
CA LEU A 105 -10.26 18.68 34.76
C LEU A 105 -9.76 17.26 35.02
N ALA A 106 -10.58 16.22 34.80
CA ALA A 106 -10.15 14.83 34.93
C ALA A 106 -9.00 14.47 33.96
N ALA A 107 -9.06 14.95 32.72
CA ALA A 107 -7.99 14.76 31.74
C ALA A 107 -6.67 15.46 32.14
N LYS A 108 -6.75 16.60 32.84
CA LYS A 108 -5.57 17.33 33.36
C LYS A 108 -5.01 16.70 34.65
N CYS A 109 -5.88 16.09 35.46
CA CYS A 109 -5.55 15.48 36.75
C CYS A 109 -5.28 13.98 36.68
N SER A 110 -5.27 13.35 35.50
CA SER A 110 -4.69 12.01 35.30
C SER A 110 -3.29 12.10 34.70
N PRO A 111 -2.23 12.36 35.50
CA PRO A 111 -0.88 12.17 35.05
C PRO A 111 -0.41 10.75 35.40
N ALA A 112 0.00 10.01 34.38
CA ALA A 112 0.97 8.90 34.43
C ALA A 112 0.52 7.45 34.73
N GLU A 113 -0.64 7.16 35.34
CA GLU A 113 -1.03 5.75 35.58
C GLU A 113 -1.64 5.06 34.33
N ASP A 114 -2.41 5.79 33.51
CA ASP A 114 -3.05 5.22 32.30
C ASP A 114 -2.06 4.97 31.15
N TYR A 115 -0.96 5.71 31.06
CA TYR A 115 0.01 5.51 29.97
C TYR A 115 0.82 4.21 30.10
N ARG A 116 1.05 3.72 31.33
CA ARG A 116 1.74 2.44 31.55
C ARG A 116 0.84 1.26 31.17
N THR A 117 -0.43 1.30 31.57
CA THR A 117 -1.40 0.25 31.25
C THR A 117 -1.73 0.23 29.76
N ASP A 118 -1.83 1.38 29.10
CA ASP A 118 -1.99 1.43 27.64
C ASP A 118 -0.74 0.95 26.91
N LYS A 119 0.46 1.33 27.35
CA LYS A 119 1.70 0.83 26.75
C LYS A 119 1.82 -0.69 26.86
N GLU A 120 1.55 -1.26 28.03
CA GLU A 120 1.56 -2.72 28.23
C GLU A 120 0.51 -3.43 27.38
N ARG A 121 -0.66 -2.81 27.18
CA ARG A 121 -1.72 -3.31 26.30
C ARG A 121 -1.28 -3.33 24.83
N TRP A 122 -0.65 -2.26 24.37
CA TRP A 122 -0.14 -2.15 23.00
C TRP A 122 1.06 -3.07 22.77
N ASP A 123 2.00 -3.15 23.71
CA ASP A 123 3.13 -4.09 23.66
C ASP A 123 2.64 -5.54 23.58
N LYS A 124 1.54 -5.88 24.27
CA LYS A 124 0.92 -7.21 24.20
C LYS A 124 0.25 -7.46 22.84
N ALA A 125 -0.39 -6.45 22.25
CA ALA A 125 -0.99 -6.53 20.93
C ALA A 125 0.08 -6.69 19.85
N ASP A 126 1.18 -5.94 19.92
CA ASP A 126 2.30 -6.03 18.98
C ASP A 126 2.98 -7.40 19.07
N LYS A 127 3.21 -7.92 20.28
CA LYS A 127 3.74 -9.28 20.46
C LYS A 127 2.81 -10.35 19.86
N ALA A 128 1.49 -10.17 20.00
CA ALA A 128 0.52 -11.10 19.40
C ALA A 128 0.52 -11.01 17.86
N ALA A 129 0.61 -9.80 17.30
CA ALA A 129 0.71 -9.59 15.86
C ALA A 129 2.01 -10.18 15.30
N GLN A 130 3.13 -9.98 15.99
CA GLN A 130 4.42 -10.51 15.59
C GLN A 130 4.45 -12.05 15.66
N ALA A 131 3.89 -12.64 16.71
CA ALA A 131 3.71 -14.08 16.80
C ALA A 131 2.81 -14.64 15.68
N ALA A 132 1.78 -13.90 15.27
CA ALA A 132 0.92 -14.29 14.15
C ALA A 132 1.69 -14.26 12.82
N VAL A 133 2.50 -13.23 12.56
CA VAL A 133 3.36 -13.15 11.37
C VAL A 133 4.40 -14.26 11.34
N GLU A 134 5.07 -14.52 12.47
CA GLU A 134 6.03 -15.61 12.58
C GLU A 134 5.39 -16.98 12.42
N SER A 135 4.15 -17.15 12.90
CA SER A 135 3.39 -18.38 12.69
C SER A 135 3.00 -18.54 11.22
N ALA A 136 2.55 -17.47 10.56
CA ALA A 136 2.21 -17.48 9.13
C ALA A 136 3.46 -17.75 8.26
N ALA A 137 4.63 -17.26 8.66
CA ALA A 137 5.90 -17.54 8.00
C ALA A 137 6.38 -18.99 8.15
N LYS A 138 5.91 -19.70 9.19
CA LYS A 138 6.22 -21.13 9.43
C LYS A 138 5.27 -22.08 8.70
N TRP A 139 4.12 -21.61 8.24
CA TRP A 139 3.30 -22.43 7.35
C TRP A 139 4.06 -22.56 6.04
N PRO A 140 4.17 -23.77 5.45
CA PRO A 140 4.61 -23.88 4.08
C PRO A 140 3.70 -22.94 3.29
N ALA A 141 4.30 -22.05 2.50
CA ALA A 141 3.55 -21.23 1.56
C ALA A 141 2.91 -22.21 0.57
N GLU A 142 1.74 -22.75 0.93
CA GLU A 142 0.84 -23.35 -0.03
C GLU A 142 0.70 -22.27 -1.09
N PRO A 143 1.15 -22.55 -2.33
CA PRO A 143 0.98 -21.60 -3.41
C PRO A 143 -0.51 -21.26 -3.40
N TRP A 144 -0.82 -19.98 -3.23
CA TRP A 144 -2.20 -19.52 -3.22
C TRP A 144 -2.86 -20.08 -4.48
N CYS A 145 -3.64 -21.14 -4.31
CA CYS A 145 -4.48 -21.67 -5.36
C CYS A 145 -5.69 -20.75 -5.36
N PRO A 146 -5.89 -19.93 -6.40
CA PRO A 146 -7.18 -19.29 -6.55
C PRO A 146 -8.25 -20.39 -6.46
N PRO A 147 -9.37 -20.13 -5.77
CA PRO A 147 -10.47 -21.08 -5.71
C PRO A 147 -10.82 -21.50 -7.15
N ASP A 148 -11.06 -22.79 -7.36
CA ASP A 148 -11.42 -23.30 -8.68
C ASP A 148 -12.60 -22.48 -9.21
N PRO A 149 -12.61 -22.10 -10.50
CA PRO A 149 -13.67 -21.27 -11.07
C PRO A 149 -15.06 -21.94 -10.98
N ASP A 150 -15.12 -23.23 -10.68
CA ASP A 150 -16.35 -24.00 -10.46
C ASP A 150 -16.90 -23.90 -9.03
N ASP A 151 -16.14 -23.31 -8.08
CA ASP A 151 -16.60 -22.94 -6.74
C ASP A 151 -17.23 -21.53 -6.73
N GLU A 152 -17.97 -21.19 -7.79
CA GLU A 152 -18.84 -20.01 -7.81
C GLU A 152 -19.97 -20.22 -6.79
N GLN A 153 -19.67 -19.93 -5.52
CA GLN A 153 -20.65 -19.98 -4.44
C GLN A 153 -21.82 -19.08 -4.80
N ASP A 154 -23.00 -19.69 -5.01
CA ASP A 154 -24.22 -18.96 -5.37
C ASP A 154 -24.38 -17.75 -4.44
N PRO A 155 -24.45 -16.51 -4.98
CA PRO A 155 -24.54 -15.29 -4.18
C PRO A 155 -25.72 -15.32 -3.19
N ARG A 156 -26.76 -16.12 -3.47
CA ARG A 156 -27.89 -16.34 -2.57
C ARG A 156 -27.46 -17.06 -1.28
N ILE A 157 -26.60 -18.07 -1.37
CA ILE A 157 -26.07 -18.82 -0.22
C ILE A 157 -25.22 -17.91 0.66
N ILE A 158 -24.39 -17.05 0.05
CA ILE A 158 -23.58 -16.05 0.76
C ILE A 158 -24.48 -15.03 1.47
N SER A 159 -25.55 -14.58 0.82
CA SER A 159 -26.49 -13.63 1.43
C SER A 159 -27.23 -14.25 2.64
N LEU A 160 -27.65 -15.52 2.53
CA LEU A 160 -28.35 -16.26 3.58
C LEU A 160 -27.46 -16.54 4.79
N THR A 161 -26.21 -16.96 4.56
CA THR A 161 -25.24 -17.18 5.64
C THR A 161 -24.95 -15.88 6.40
N ARG A 162 -24.73 -14.77 5.69
CA ARG A 162 -24.56 -13.45 6.32
C ARG A 162 -25.79 -13.01 7.13
N ALA A 163 -26.99 -13.22 6.61
CA ALA A 163 -28.23 -12.88 7.32
C ALA A 163 -28.40 -13.73 8.59
N ARG A 164 -28.11 -15.04 8.51
CA ARG A 164 -28.17 -15.96 9.65
C ARG A 164 -27.16 -15.59 10.72
N ASP A 165 -25.92 -15.29 10.35
CA ASP A 165 -24.88 -14.88 11.28
C ASP A 165 -25.23 -13.56 11.98
N ARG A 166 -25.79 -12.58 11.25
CA ARG A 166 -26.30 -11.34 11.83
C ARG A 166 -27.39 -11.63 12.86
N ALA A 167 -28.37 -12.47 12.53
CA ALA A 167 -29.45 -12.83 13.45
C ALA A 167 -28.93 -13.54 14.72
N HIS A 168 -27.94 -14.43 14.59
CA HIS A 168 -27.30 -15.07 15.74
C HIS A 168 -26.58 -14.06 16.65
N ARG A 169 -25.85 -13.11 16.06
CA ARG A 169 -25.20 -12.03 16.81
C ARG A 169 -26.25 -11.18 17.52
N GLU A 170 -27.29 -10.74 16.83
CA GLU A 170 -28.36 -9.93 17.44
C GLU A 170 -29.07 -10.64 18.58
N ARG A 171 -29.31 -11.96 18.50
CA ARG A 171 -29.85 -12.75 19.62
C ARG A 171 -28.90 -12.78 20.81
N ARG A 172 -27.60 -13.02 20.57
CA ARG A 172 -26.57 -13.09 21.62
C ARG A 172 -26.40 -11.76 22.36
N TRP A 173 -26.69 -10.63 21.73
CA TRP A 173 -26.60 -9.30 22.34
C TRP A 173 -27.87 -8.89 23.10
N ARG A 174 -28.97 -9.65 22.96
CA ARG A 174 -30.25 -9.38 23.66
C ARG A 174 -30.42 -10.20 24.95
N THR A 175 -29.60 -11.23 25.16
CA THR A 175 -29.50 -12.03 26.39
C THR A 175 -28.37 -11.51 27.25
#